data_AF-A0A7X3WN83-F1
#
_entry.id   AF-A0A7X3WN83-F1
#
_cell.length_a   1.000
_cell.length_b   1.000
_cell.length_c   1.000
_cell.angle_alpha   90.00
_cell.angle_beta   90.00
_cell.angle_gamma   90.00
#
_symmetry.space_group_name_H-M   'P 1'
#
loop_
_entity.id
_entity.type
_entity.pdbx_description
1 polymer ?
#
loop_
_entity_poly.entity_id
_entity_poly.type
_entity_poly.pdbx_seq_one_letter_code
_entity_poly.pdbx_strand_id
1 'polypeptide(L)'
;FGRNSVSGTYGYFKKKALCKGDYKSTVNEQPGSASVVQSVSSSLNGIGYSGIGYKTSGVRAVPLSKKAETERVEATSENAVSGAYPLARFLYVYVNKAPGKPLSPLEGEFIRMVLAIQGQKVVVKDGYIPLPAKVASKALAKLEL
;
A
#
# COMPACT_ATOMS: atom_id res chain seq x y z
N PHE A 1 -0.20 17.00 5.92
CA PHE A 1 -0.21 15.88 6.87
C PHE A 1 0.64 14.74 6.35
N GLY A 2 1.38 14.08 7.23
CA GLY A 2 2.26 12.96 6.87
C GLY A 2 2.21 11.86 7.91
N ARG A 3 2.97 10.80 7.68
CA ARG A 3 3.23 9.75 8.67
C ARG A 3 4.54 10.06 9.41
N ASN A 4 4.74 9.46 10.57
CA ASN A 4 6.01 9.52 11.29
C ASN A 4 7.07 8.56 10.69
N SER A 5 8.33 8.73 11.12
CA SER A 5 9.51 8.05 10.58
C SER A 5 9.49 6.52 10.65
N VAL A 6 8.73 5.94 11.60
CA VAL A 6 8.59 4.48 11.75
C VAL A 6 7.63 3.85 10.73
N SER A 7 6.93 4.66 9.93
CA SER A 7 6.01 4.16 8.90
C SER A 7 6.73 3.78 7.62
N GLY A 8 6.48 2.57 7.11
CA GLY A 8 6.89 2.19 5.76
C GLY A 8 6.33 3.12 4.67
N THR A 9 5.17 3.75 4.92
CA THR A 9 4.60 4.74 3.98
C THR A 9 5.38 6.05 4.01
N TYR A 10 5.88 6.49 5.16
CA TYR A 10 6.79 7.64 5.27
C TYR A 10 8.04 7.42 4.43
N GLY A 11 8.70 6.28 4.62
CA GLY A 11 9.94 5.95 3.89
C GLY A 11 9.70 5.83 2.38
N TYR A 12 8.61 5.18 1.97
CA TYR A 12 8.28 5.05 0.56
C TYR A 12 7.94 6.40 -0.09
N PHE A 13 7.12 7.23 0.55
CA PHE A 13 6.75 8.54 0.03
C PHE A 13 7.98 9.46 -0.07
N LYS A 14 8.85 9.46 0.95
CA LYS A 14 10.15 10.16 0.90
C LYS A 14 10.98 9.72 -0.32
N LYS A 15 11.10 8.42 -0.54
CA LYS A 15 11.87 7.86 -1.67
C LYS A 15 11.26 8.19 -3.03
N LYS A 16 9.93 8.15 -3.17
CA LYS A 16 9.25 8.19 -4.47
C LYS A 16 8.70 9.56 -4.86
N ALA A 17 8.12 10.29 -3.91
CA ALA A 17 7.49 11.59 -4.16
C ALA A 17 8.44 12.76 -3.86
N LEU A 18 9.31 12.62 -2.85
CA LEU A 18 10.27 13.67 -2.48
C LEU A 18 11.68 13.45 -3.06
N CYS A 19 11.88 12.44 -3.91
CA CYS A 19 13.19 12.12 -4.49
C CYS A 19 14.31 11.95 -3.43
N LYS A 20 13.97 11.35 -2.28
CA LYS A 20 14.81 11.21 -1.06
C LYS A 20 15.08 12.50 -0.28
N GLY A 21 14.53 13.63 -0.70
CA GLY A 21 14.57 14.89 0.05
C GLY A 21 13.77 14.82 1.36
N ASP A 22 14.00 15.78 2.24
CA ASP A 22 13.35 15.84 3.55
C ASP A 22 11.92 16.39 3.49
N TYR A 23 11.13 16.00 4.49
CA TYR A 23 9.84 16.63 4.72
C TYR A 23 10.05 18.05 5.25
N LYS A 24 9.13 18.96 4.92
CA LYS A 24 9.09 20.27 5.58
C LYS A 24 8.85 20.07 7.08
N SER A 25 9.47 20.90 7.91
CA SER A 25 9.24 20.92 9.37
C SER A 25 7.78 21.21 9.75
N THR A 26 7.01 21.79 8.84
CA THR A 26 5.58 22.08 9.01
C THR A 26 4.66 20.89 8.70
N VAL A 27 5.20 19.74 8.28
CA VAL A 27 4.38 18.53 8.10
C VAL A 27 3.89 18.08 9.46
N ASN A 28 2.59 18.20 9.67
CA ASN A 28 1.93 17.60 10.83
C ASN A 28 1.92 16.07 10.65
N GLU A 29 2.81 15.39 11.38
CA GLU A 29 2.95 13.94 11.38
C GLU A 29 1.87 13.25 12.20
N GLN A 30 1.40 12.12 11.70
CA GLN A 30 0.30 11.37 12.26
C GLN A 30 0.73 9.93 12.55
N PRO A 31 0.26 9.33 13.67
CA PRO A 31 0.66 7.99 14.08
C PRO A 31 0.21 6.93 13.06
N GLY A 32 -0.96 7.12 12.44
CA GLY A 32 -1.60 6.15 11.55
C GLY A 32 -2.10 6.75 10.23
N SER A 33 -2.34 5.87 9.25
CA SER A 33 -2.94 6.22 7.96
C SER A 33 -4.38 6.75 8.10
N ALA A 34 -5.16 6.18 9.03
CA ALA A 34 -6.50 6.68 9.37
C ALA A 34 -6.44 8.11 9.93
N SER A 35 -5.48 8.38 10.82
CA SER A 35 -5.29 9.71 11.40
C SER A 35 -4.93 10.76 10.33
N VAL A 36 -4.12 10.42 9.33
CA VAL A 36 -3.89 11.31 8.17
C VAL A 36 -5.19 11.63 7.45
N VAL A 37 -6.01 10.62 7.17
CA VAL A 37 -7.31 10.80 6.48
C VAL A 37 -8.25 11.68 7.31
N GLN A 38 -8.33 11.46 8.62
CA GLN A 38 -9.13 12.27 9.53
C GLN A 38 -8.68 13.73 9.55
N SER A 39 -7.37 13.99 9.65
CA SER A 39 -6.83 15.35 9.67
C SER A 39 -7.04 16.05 8.33
N VAL A 40 -6.89 15.36 7.20
CA VAL A 40 -7.21 15.93 5.87
C VAL A 40 -8.70 16.25 5.76
N SER A 41 -9.58 15.35 6.21
CA SER A 41 -11.04 15.54 6.12
C SER A 41 -11.55 16.74 6.93
N SER A 42 -10.85 17.09 8.02
CA SER A 42 -11.22 18.19 8.93
C SER A 42 -10.45 19.49 8.66
N SER A 43 -9.53 19.51 7.70
CA SER A 43 -8.69 20.68 7.41
C SER A 43 -8.96 21.20 6.01
N LEU A 44 -9.46 22.44 5.92
CA LEU A 44 -9.61 23.13 4.64
C LEU A 44 -8.24 23.23 3.94
N ASN A 45 -8.20 22.86 2.66
CA ASN A 45 -6.98 22.79 1.85
C ASN A 45 -5.90 21.82 2.37
N GLY A 46 -6.26 20.91 3.28
CA GLY A 46 -5.36 19.89 3.79
C GLY A 46 -4.95 18.91 2.70
N ILE A 47 -3.64 18.63 2.60
CA ILE A 47 -3.11 17.53 1.79
C ILE A 47 -2.34 16.56 2.67
N GLY A 48 -2.43 15.27 2.35
CA GLY A 48 -1.64 14.23 2.98
C GLY A 48 -1.52 13.00 2.11
N TYR A 49 -0.73 12.04 2.56
CA TYR A 49 -0.54 10.77 1.88
C TYR A 49 -0.94 9.61 2.80
N SER A 50 -1.73 8.68 2.28
CA SER A 50 -2.24 7.53 3.01
C SER A 50 -2.38 6.31 2.09
N GLY A 51 -2.60 5.14 2.68
CA GLY A 51 -2.94 3.93 1.91
C GLY A 51 -4.37 3.98 1.41
N ILE A 52 -4.63 3.47 0.20
CA ILE A 52 -5.94 3.59 -0.46
C ILE A 52 -7.09 2.94 0.33
N GLY A 53 -6.82 1.87 1.08
CA GLY A 53 -7.81 1.21 1.94
C GLY A 53 -8.34 2.07 3.10
N TYR A 54 -7.71 3.22 3.39
CA TYR A 54 -8.20 4.17 4.39
C TYR A 54 -9.10 5.26 3.81
N LYS A 55 -9.38 5.25 2.50
CA LYS A 55 -10.22 6.26 1.86
C LYS A 55 -11.63 6.23 2.45
N THR A 56 -12.11 7.39 2.85
CA THR A 56 -13.51 7.64 3.23
C THR A 56 -14.12 8.67 2.26
N SER A 57 -15.42 8.97 2.42
CA SER A 57 -16.07 10.04 1.65
C SER A 57 -15.53 11.44 1.97
N GLY A 58 -14.86 11.62 3.11
CA GLY A 58 -14.27 12.89 3.54
C GLY A 58 -12.99 13.28 2.81
N VAL A 59 -12.43 12.38 1.99
CA VAL A 59 -11.20 12.65 1.21
C VAL A 59 -11.33 12.19 -0.22
N ARG A 60 -10.58 12.85 -1.11
CA ARG A 60 -10.43 12.45 -2.51
C ARG A 60 -9.00 12.03 -2.78
N ALA A 61 -8.82 10.89 -3.45
CA ALA A 61 -7.51 10.51 -3.99
C ALA A 61 -7.19 11.39 -5.21
N VAL A 62 -5.95 11.87 -5.30
CA VAL A 62 -5.52 12.77 -6.38
C VAL A 62 -4.88 11.97 -7.53
N PRO A 63 -5.18 12.29 -8.80
CA PRO A 63 -4.50 11.70 -9.94
C PRO A 63 -3.03 12.09 -9.97
N LEU A 64 -2.16 11.14 -10.33
CA LEU A 64 -0.71 11.37 -10.32
C LEU A 64 -0.09 11.04 -11.68
N SER A 65 0.95 11.78 -12.02
CA SER A 65 1.81 11.51 -13.17
C SER A 65 3.27 11.44 -12.69
N LYS A 66 4.11 10.68 -13.40
CA LYS A 66 5.56 10.59 -13.07
C LYS A 66 6.34 11.81 -13.53
N LYS A 67 5.83 12.52 -14.54
CA LYS A 67 6.42 13.73 -15.13
C LYS A 67 5.32 14.78 -15.30
N ALA A 68 5.65 16.06 -15.16
CA ALA A 68 4.69 17.16 -15.20
C ALA A 68 3.82 17.16 -16.48
N GLU A 69 4.42 16.79 -17.61
CA GLU A 69 3.79 16.81 -18.93
C GLU A 69 3.10 15.48 -19.32
N THR A 70 3.14 14.46 -18.44
CA THR A 70 2.47 13.19 -18.70
C THR A 70 1.06 13.17 -18.15
N GLU A 71 0.20 12.37 -18.77
CA GLU A 71 -1.18 12.16 -18.34
C GLU A 71 -1.23 11.74 -16.86
N ARG A 72 -2.19 12.32 -16.13
CA ARG A 72 -2.41 12.00 -14.73
C ARG A 72 -3.31 10.77 -14.63
N VAL A 73 -2.85 9.78 -13.90
CA VAL A 73 -3.53 8.50 -13.75
C VAL A 73 -4.32 8.51 -12.44
N GLU A 74 -5.60 8.14 -12.50
CA GLU A 74 -6.49 8.00 -11.35
C GLU A 74 -6.07 6.81 -10.46
N ALA A 75 -6.30 6.94 -9.14
CA ALA A 75 -5.99 5.90 -8.16
C ALA A 75 -7.05 4.78 -8.12
N THR A 76 -7.27 4.09 -9.24
CA THR A 76 -8.22 2.98 -9.35
C THR A 76 -7.56 1.61 -9.18
N SER A 77 -8.37 0.58 -8.95
CA SER A 77 -7.92 -0.81 -8.88
C SER A 77 -7.22 -1.24 -10.16
N GLU A 78 -7.79 -0.88 -11.30
CA GLU A 78 -7.28 -1.22 -12.64
C GLU A 78 -5.90 -0.59 -12.87
N ASN A 79 -5.76 0.71 -12.53
CA ASN A 79 -4.50 1.45 -12.71
C ASN A 79 -3.40 1.01 -11.74
N ALA A 80 -3.77 0.54 -10.56
CA ALA A 80 -2.81 -0.01 -9.61
C ALA A 80 -2.36 -1.43 -9.99
N VAL A 81 -3.27 -2.28 -10.48
CA VAL A 81 -2.92 -3.63 -10.97
C VAL A 81 -2.05 -3.58 -12.22
N SER A 82 -2.34 -2.67 -13.15
CA SER A 82 -1.55 -2.49 -14.37
C SER A 82 -0.20 -1.81 -14.11
N GLY A 83 -0.01 -1.20 -12.93
CA GLY A 83 1.18 -0.41 -12.59
C GLY A 83 1.20 0.99 -13.20
N ALA A 84 0.09 1.43 -13.81
CA ALA A 84 -0.06 2.78 -14.35
C ALA A 84 -0.05 3.85 -13.25
N TYR A 85 -0.70 3.59 -12.11
CA TYR A 85 -0.72 4.54 -10.99
C TYR A 85 0.68 4.62 -10.33
N PRO A 86 1.36 5.78 -10.32
CA PRO A 86 2.80 5.87 -10.00
C PRO A 86 3.22 5.40 -8.60
N LEU A 87 2.31 5.42 -7.62
CA LEU A 87 2.58 5.04 -6.23
C LEU A 87 1.98 3.68 -5.85
N ALA A 88 1.39 2.95 -6.79
CA ALA A 88 0.91 1.59 -6.56
C ALA A 88 2.08 0.67 -6.19
N ARG A 89 1.87 -0.18 -5.18
CA ARG A 89 2.89 -1.10 -4.68
C ARG A 89 2.26 -2.30 -4.00
N PHE A 90 2.96 -3.42 -4.00
CA PHE A 90 2.59 -4.58 -3.20
C PHE A 90 2.76 -4.30 -1.70
N LEU A 91 1.87 -4.89 -0.90
CA LEU A 91 2.09 -5.10 0.51
C LEU A 91 2.82 -6.44 0.67
N TYR A 92 3.98 -6.42 1.32
CA TYR A 92 4.78 -7.62 1.52
C TYR A 92 4.55 -8.18 2.92
N VAL A 93 4.34 -9.49 2.99
CA VAL A 93 4.42 -10.28 4.23
C VAL A 93 5.83 -10.86 4.28
N TYR A 94 6.57 -10.53 5.32
CA TYR A 94 7.91 -11.09 5.56
C TYR A 94 7.79 -12.28 6.50
N VAL A 95 8.45 -13.37 6.13
CA VAL A 95 8.45 -14.62 6.89
C VAL A 95 9.89 -15.01 7.17
N ASN A 96 10.22 -15.23 8.44
CA ASN A 96 11.55 -15.63 8.86
C ASN A 96 11.75 -17.14 8.65
N LYS A 97 11.95 -17.56 7.39
CA LYS A 97 12.21 -18.95 7.02
C LYS A 97 13.68 -19.28 7.19
N ALA A 98 13.99 -20.29 8.00
CA ALA A 98 15.34 -20.81 8.09
C ALA A 98 15.78 -21.42 6.73
N PRO A 99 16.98 -21.09 6.21
CA PRO A 99 17.48 -21.67 4.97
C PRO A 99 17.48 -23.20 4.99
N GLY A 100 17.05 -23.82 3.88
CA GLY A 100 16.98 -25.28 3.74
C GLY A 100 15.94 -25.99 4.60
N LYS A 101 15.15 -25.26 5.43
CA LYS A 101 14.06 -25.83 6.21
C LYS A 101 12.70 -25.41 5.63
N PRO A 102 11.67 -26.27 5.68
CA PRO A 102 10.31 -25.86 5.39
C PRO A 102 9.82 -24.86 6.43
N LEU A 103 8.78 -24.10 6.10
CA LEU A 103 8.02 -23.35 7.11
C LEU A 103 7.33 -24.32 8.05
N SER A 104 6.98 -23.87 9.26
CA SER A 104 6.08 -24.67 10.08
C SER A 104 4.74 -24.85 9.35
N PRO A 105 4.04 -25.99 9.53
CA PRO A 105 2.78 -26.23 8.83
C PRO A 105 1.75 -25.11 9.04
N LEU A 106 1.66 -24.56 10.25
CA LEU A 106 0.73 -23.49 10.58
C LEU A 106 1.06 -22.18 9.84
N GLU A 107 2.34 -21.80 9.77
CA GLU A 107 2.77 -20.61 9.02
C GLU A 107 2.51 -20.81 7.52
N GLY A 108 2.82 -21.99 6.98
CA GLY A 108 2.58 -22.33 5.59
C GLY A 108 1.10 -22.23 5.20
N GLU A 109 0.23 -22.82 5.99
CA GLU A 109 -1.23 -22.78 5.76
C GLU A 109 -1.81 -21.39 5.95
N PHE A 110 -1.30 -20.60 6.90
CA PHE A 110 -1.69 -19.20 7.03
C PHE A 110 -1.36 -18.40 5.77
N ILE A 111 -0.14 -18.53 5.22
CA ILE A 111 0.24 -17.81 4.00
C ILE A 111 -0.55 -18.32 2.79
N ARG A 112 -0.78 -19.65 2.71
CA ARG A 112 -1.65 -20.25 1.68
C ARG A 112 -3.05 -19.65 1.74
N MET A 113 -3.64 -19.51 2.93
CA MET A 113 -4.95 -18.89 3.15
C MET A 113 -4.97 -17.42 2.70
N VAL A 114 -3.94 -16.64 3.07
CA VAL A 114 -3.78 -15.23 2.67
C VAL A 114 -3.78 -15.08 1.14
N LEU A 115 -3.09 -15.98 0.43
CA LEU A 115 -2.97 -15.97 -1.03
C LEU A 115 -4.20 -16.58 -1.75
N ALA A 116 -4.98 -17.40 -1.07
CA ALA A 116 -6.18 -18.03 -1.61
C ALA A 116 -7.33 -17.02 -1.77
N ILE A 117 -8.37 -17.43 -2.51
CA ILE A 117 -9.58 -16.61 -2.76
C ILE A 117 -10.18 -16.11 -1.44
N GLN A 118 -10.21 -16.93 -0.40
CA GLN A 118 -10.72 -16.55 0.92
C GLN A 118 -9.97 -15.36 1.53
N GLY A 119 -8.63 -15.38 1.53
CA GLY A 119 -7.82 -14.27 2.04
C GLY A 119 -7.96 -13.02 1.16
N GLN A 120 -7.98 -13.19 -0.16
CA GLN A 120 -8.14 -12.07 -1.09
C GLN A 120 -9.53 -11.40 -0.99
N LYS A 121 -10.59 -12.13 -0.59
CA LYS A 121 -11.89 -11.53 -0.28
C LYS A 121 -11.82 -10.61 0.94
N VAL A 122 -11.02 -10.95 1.95
CA VAL A 122 -10.79 -10.07 3.12
C VAL A 122 -10.04 -8.82 2.71
N VAL A 123 -9.02 -8.94 1.85
CA VAL A 123 -8.28 -7.79 1.28
C VAL A 123 -9.23 -6.78 0.62
N VAL A 124 -10.16 -7.27 -0.21
CA VAL A 124 -11.18 -6.43 -0.86
C VAL A 124 -12.11 -5.79 0.16
N LYS A 125 -12.59 -6.56 1.14
CA LYS A 125 -13.48 -6.06 2.20
C LYS A 125 -12.85 -4.91 2.98
N ASP A 126 -11.54 -4.96 3.22
CA ASP A 126 -10.79 -3.92 3.92
C ASP A 126 -10.35 -2.76 3.00
N GLY A 127 -10.89 -2.69 1.78
CA GLY A 127 -10.68 -1.57 0.85
C GLY A 127 -9.36 -1.63 0.07
N TYR A 128 -8.66 -2.76 0.09
CA TYR A 128 -7.44 -2.96 -0.68
C TYR A 128 -7.72 -3.67 -2.01
N ILE A 129 -6.73 -3.56 -2.89
CA ILE A 129 -6.78 -4.14 -4.22
C ILE A 129 -6.24 -5.57 -4.13
N PRO A 130 -7.00 -6.58 -4.60
CA PRO A 130 -6.57 -7.97 -4.50
C PRO A 130 -5.39 -8.25 -5.43
N LEU A 131 -4.62 -9.28 -5.10
CA LEU A 131 -3.55 -9.74 -5.97
C LEU A 131 -4.11 -10.27 -7.29
N PRO A 132 -3.48 -9.95 -8.44
CA PRO A 132 -3.79 -10.62 -9.69
C PRO A 132 -3.56 -12.12 -9.54
N ALA A 133 -4.44 -12.95 -10.12
CA ALA A 133 -4.38 -14.41 -9.98
C ALA A 133 -2.99 -14.98 -10.31
N LYS A 134 -2.37 -14.50 -11.40
CA LYS A 134 -1.01 -14.89 -11.80
C LYS A 134 0.05 -14.60 -10.73
N VAL A 135 -0.08 -13.50 -10.00
CA VAL A 135 0.83 -13.13 -8.91
C VAL A 135 0.61 -14.02 -7.69
N ALA A 136 -0.65 -14.27 -7.33
CA ALA A 136 -1.00 -15.18 -6.23
C ALA A 136 -0.51 -16.60 -6.49
N SER A 137 -0.74 -17.15 -7.69
CA SER A 137 -0.23 -18.47 -8.09
C SER A 137 1.30 -18.55 -8.05
N LYS A 138 2.00 -17.50 -8.51
CA LYS A 138 3.46 -17.44 -8.44
C LYS A 138 3.96 -17.38 -6.99
N ALA A 139 3.23 -16.71 -6.09
CA ALA A 139 3.57 -16.66 -4.67
C ALA A 139 3.29 -18.02 -3.98
N LEU A 140 2.18 -18.68 -4.31
CA LEU A 140 1.85 -20.02 -3.81
C LEU A 140 2.91 -21.06 -4.21
N ALA A 141 3.35 -21.04 -5.47
CA ALA A 141 4.41 -21.95 -5.94
C ALA A 141 5.74 -21.78 -5.18
N LYS A 142 5.99 -20.63 -4.53
CA LYS A 142 7.18 -20.42 -3.69
C LYS A 142 7.03 -20.98 -2.27
N LEU A 143 5.81 -21.26 -1.82
CA LEU A 143 5.56 -21.93 -0.54
C LEU A 143 5.79 -23.43 -0.64
N GLU A 144 5.58 -24.00 -1.83
CA GLU A 144 5.67 -25.44 -2.12
C GLU A 144 7.07 -25.87 -2.61
N LEU A 145 8.10 -25.05 -2.38
CA LEU A 145 9.52 -25.29 -2.69
C LEU A 145 10.38 -25.38 -1.42
#